data_AF-A0A966Y9B0-F1
#
_entry.id   AF-A0A966Y9B0-F1
#
_cell.length_a   1.000
_cell.length_b   1.000
_cell.length_c   1.000
_cell.angle_alpha   90.00
_cell.angle_beta   90.00
_cell.angle_gamma   90.00
#
_symmetry.space_group_name_H-M   'P 1'
#
loop_
_entity.id
_entity.type
_entity.pdbx_description
1 polymer ?
#
loop_
_entity_poly.entity_id
_entity_poly.type
_entity_poly.pdbx_seq_one_letter_code
_entity_poly.pdbx_strand_id
1 'polypeptide(L)'
;MTEQEPTVERGGLVGVVIACVIIGAIAVGATMKIGPTPSTTPAKPVPAIATEDYGRRLIAQTAEYIGPDQADSAKRYTGARLSCGSCHLATGTETGTLTLMQVTEHYPRFSGRQGTQTDIEDRINECMQRSMNGKPLP
;
A
#
# COMPACT_ATOMS: atom_id res chain seq x y z
N MET A 1 -36.49 -4.36 -48.22
CA MET A 1 -35.38 -4.73 -47.31
C MET A 1 -35.91 -4.46 -45.91
N THR A 2 -36.56 -5.46 -45.29
CA THR A 2 -37.10 -5.33 -43.93
C THR A 2 -36.06 -5.88 -42.97
N GLU A 3 -35.40 -4.99 -42.24
CA GLU A 3 -34.50 -5.33 -41.15
C GLU A 3 -35.35 -5.85 -39.98
N GLN A 4 -35.11 -7.10 -39.58
CA GLN A 4 -35.79 -7.72 -38.45
C GLN A 4 -34.88 -7.59 -37.23
N GLU A 5 -35.23 -6.69 -36.32
CA GLU A 5 -34.50 -6.53 -35.05
C GLU A 5 -34.79 -7.73 -34.13
N PRO A 6 -33.75 -8.37 -33.55
CA PRO A 6 -33.94 -9.52 -32.68
C PRO A 6 -34.54 -9.09 -31.34
N THR A 7 -35.76 -9.55 -31.06
CA THR A 7 -36.42 -9.33 -29.76
C THR A 7 -35.79 -10.24 -28.71
N VAL A 8 -34.93 -9.68 -27.85
CA VAL A 8 -34.47 -10.38 -26.64
C VAL A 8 -35.66 -10.57 -25.71
N GLU A 9 -36.09 -11.81 -25.51
CA GLU A 9 -37.20 -12.11 -24.59
C GLU A 9 -36.82 -11.70 -23.16
N ARG A 10 -37.64 -10.82 -22.56
CA ARG A 10 -37.46 -10.25 -21.23
C ARG A 10 -37.28 -11.30 -20.13
N GLY A 11 -37.84 -12.51 -20.32
CA GLY A 11 -37.65 -13.66 -19.42
C GLY A 11 -36.24 -14.27 -19.47
N GLY A 12 -35.63 -14.33 -20.67
CA GLY A 12 -34.26 -14.80 -20.84
C GLY A 12 -33.24 -13.88 -20.19
N LEU A 13 -33.43 -12.56 -20.34
CA LEU A 13 -32.56 -11.56 -19.72
C LEU A 13 -32.60 -11.61 -18.18
N VAL A 14 -33.78 -11.78 -17.59
CA VAL A 14 -33.94 -11.90 -16.13
C VAL A 14 -33.28 -13.17 -15.61
N GLY A 15 -33.40 -14.30 -16.31
CA GLY A 15 -32.73 -15.55 -15.95
C GLY A 15 -31.21 -15.43 -15.95
N VAL A 16 -30.64 -14.78 -16.97
CA VAL A 16 -29.19 -14.52 -17.06
C VAL A 16 -28.71 -13.61 -15.93
N VAL A 17 -29.45 -12.54 -15.61
CA VAL A 17 -29.10 -11.64 -14.51
C VAL A 17 -29.09 -12.38 -13.17
N ILE A 18 -30.12 -13.19 -12.89
CA ILE A 18 -30.18 -13.97 -11.65
C ILE A 18 -29.01 -14.95 -11.56
N ALA A 19 -28.70 -15.68 -12.65
CA ALA A 19 -27.57 -16.59 -12.67
C ALA A 19 -26.24 -15.87 -12.39
N CYS A 20 -26.00 -14.71 -13.02
CA CYS A 20 -24.81 -13.89 -12.78
C CYS A 20 -24.71 -13.41 -11.33
N VAL A 21 -25.81 -12.98 -10.72
CA VAL A 21 -25.85 -12.55 -9.31
C VAL A 21 -25.51 -13.70 -8.37
N ILE A 22 -26.08 -14.89 -8.61
CA ILE A 22 -25.82 -16.08 -7.79
C ILE A 22 -24.35 -16.51 -7.91
N ILE A 23 -23.82 -16.59 -9.14
CA ILE A 23 -22.42 -16.95 -9.38
C ILE A 23 -21.49 -15.92 -8.71
N GLY A 24 -21.79 -14.62 -8.84
CA GLY A 24 -21.04 -13.55 -8.18
C GLY A 24 -21.06 -13.67 -6.66
N ALA A 25 -22.21 -13.92 -6.05
CA ALA A 25 -22.34 -14.09 -4.60
C ALA A 25 -21.57 -15.31 -4.08
N ILE A 26 -21.61 -16.44 -4.80
CA ILE A 26 -20.86 -17.65 -4.46
C ILE A 26 -19.35 -17.38 -4.56
N ALA A 27 -18.90 -16.73 -5.63
CA ALA A 27 -17.48 -16.41 -5.82
C ALA A 27 -16.95 -15.46 -4.74
N VAL A 28 -17.72 -14.42 -4.37
CA VAL A 28 -17.37 -13.50 -3.27
C VAL A 28 -17.34 -14.23 -1.93
N GLY A 29 -18.36 -15.04 -1.63
CA GLY A 29 -18.41 -15.81 -0.39
C GLY A 29 -17.23 -16.80 -0.24
N ALA A 30 -16.85 -17.45 -1.35
CA ALA A 30 -15.69 -18.34 -1.38
C ALA A 30 -14.38 -17.57 -1.18
N THR A 31 -14.19 -16.44 -1.88
CA THR A 31 -12.95 -15.64 -1.77
C THR A 31 -12.78 -14.98 -0.41
N MET A 32 -13.84 -14.57 0.28
CA MET A 32 -13.73 -14.06 1.66
C MET A 32 -13.29 -15.13 2.66
N LYS A 33 -13.60 -16.42 2.42
CA LYS A 33 -13.12 -17.53 3.28
C LYS A 33 -11.70 -18.00 2.96
N ILE A 34 -11.26 -17.82 1.72
CA ILE A 34 -9.95 -18.29 1.22
C ILE A 34 -8.92 -17.14 1.17
N GLY A 35 -9.35 -15.90 1.39
CA GLY A 35 -8.52 -14.71 1.28
C GLY A 35 -7.26 -14.77 2.17
N PRO A 36 -6.13 -14.20 1.71
CA PRO A 36 -4.90 -14.15 2.51
C PRO A 36 -5.18 -13.49 3.87
N THR A 37 -4.95 -14.22 4.95
CA THR A 37 -4.95 -13.63 6.28
C THR A 37 -3.73 -12.71 6.42
N PRO A 38 -3.83 -11.59 7.18
CA PRO A 38 -2.67 -10.80 7.54
C PRO A 38 -1.56 -11.70 8.07
N SER A 39 -0.32 -11.45 7.65
CA SER A 39 0.84 -12.18 8.18
C SER A 39 0.85 -12.08 9.70
N THR A 40 0.65 -13.21 10.37
CA THR A 40 0.73 -13.33 11.83
C THR A 40 2.16 -13.55 12.30
N THR A 41 3.09 -13.78 11.38
CA THR A 41 4.52 -13.79 11.66
C THR A 41 4.95 -12.37 12.03
N PRO A 42 5.47 -12.15 13.26
CA PRO A 42 5.95 -10.84 13.65
C PRO A 42 7.19 -10.46 12.83
N ALA A 43 7.29 -9.17 12.50
CA ALA A 43 8.49 -8.58 11.93
C ALA A 43 9.73 -8.99 12.71
N LYS A 44 10.83 -9.23 11.99
CA LYS A 44 12.13 -9.44 12.64
C LYS A 44 12.42 -8.27 13.59
N PRO A 45 13.02 -8.52 14.76
CA PRO A 45 13.26 -7.48 15.76
C PRO A 45 13.97 -6.25 15.18
N VAL A 46 13.55 -5.07 15.64
CA VAL A 46 14.26 -3.82 15.39
C VAL A 46 15.59 -3.88 16.15
N PRO A 47 16.74 -3.72 15.47
CA PRO A 47 18.03 -3.74 16.14
C PRO A 47 18.20 -2.49 17.02
N ALA A 48 19.03 -2.59 18.07
CA ALA A 48 19.33 -1.46 18.95
C ALA A 48 20.08 -0.32 18.22
N ILE A 49 20.85 -0.66 17.20
CA ILE A 49 21.55 0.28 16.31
C ILE A 49 20.99 0.09 14.91
N ALA A 50 20.66 1.19 14.24
CA ALA A 50 20.18 1.14 12.86
C ALA A 50 21.21 0.46 11.95
N THR A 51 20.75 -0.51 11.15
CA THR A 51 21.57 -1.22 10.16
C THR A 51 20.97 -1.08 8.77
N GLU A 52 21.79 -1.25 7.73
CA GLU A 52 21.32 -1.27 6.35
C GLU A 52 20.26 -2.36 6.11
N ASP A 53 20.51 -3.58 6.61
CA ASP A 53 19.57 -4.70 6.51
C ASP A 53 18.21 -4.37 7.14
N TYR A 54 18.23 -3.70 8.30
CA TYR A 54 16.99 -3.23 8.93
C TYR A 54 16.27 -2.20 8.07
N GLY A 55 16.99 -1.20 7.53
CA GLY A 55 16.42 -0.19 6.64
C GLY A 55 15.78 -0.81 5.39
N ARG A 56 16.46 -1.76 4.75
CA ARG A 56 15.93 -2.48 3.57
C ARG A 56 14.65 -3.25 3.90
N ARG A 57 14.62 -3.96 5.03
CA ARG A 57 13.40 -4.67 5.49
C ARG A 57 12.26 -3.72 5.80
N LEU A 58 12.54 -2.61 6.49
CA LEU A 58 11.53 -1.59 6.81
C LEU A 58 10.92 -0.98 5.55
N ILE A 59 11.74 -0.68 4.54
CA ILE A 59 11.26 -0.16 3.24
C ILE A 59 10.42 -1.21 2.51
N ALA A 60 10.87 -2.47 2.48
CA ALA A 60 10.18 -3.54 1.78
C ALA A 60 8.88 -4.00 2.47
N GLN A 61 8.82 -3.95 3.79
CA GLN A 61 7.77 -4.57 4.61
C GLN A 61 7.15 -3.57 5.60
N THR A 62 6.96 -2.31 5.20
CA THR A 62 6.56 -1.22 6.12
C THR A 62 5.30 -1.53 6.92
N ALA A 63 4.31 -2.18 6.29
CA ALA A 63 3.07 -2.59 6.96
C ALA A 63 3.29 -3.53 8.17
N GLU A 64 4.34 -4.35 8.14
CA GLU A 64 4.69 -5.33 9.17
C GLU A 64 5.49 -4.70 10.32
N TYR A 65 6.35 -3.73 10.01
CA TYR A 65 7.21 -3.07 11.01
C TYR A 65 6.53 -1.90 11.72
N ILE A 66 5.75 -1.11 11.00
CA ILE A 66 5.16 0.12 11.52
C ILE A 66 3.72 0.37 11.05
N GLY A 67 3.06 -0.61 10.43
CA GLY A 67 1.71 -0.45 9.88
C GLY A 67 0.65 -1.34 10.50
N PRO A 68 -0.49 -1.53 9.81
CA PRO A 68 -1.64 -2.24 10.37
C PRO A 68 -1.36 -3.69 10.79
N ASP A 69 -0.30 -4.30 10.25
CA ASP A 69 0.05 -5.69 10.50
C ASP A 69 1.12 -5.81 11.62
N GLN A 70 1.58 -4.71 12.19
CA GLN A 70 2.44 -4.72 13.39
C GLN A 70 1.64 -5.25 14.59
N ALA A 71 2.18 -6.24 15.31
CA ALA A 71 1.51 -6.82 16.47
C ALA A 71 1.25 -5.81 17.62
N ASP A 72 2.22 -4.96 17.92
CA ASP A 72 2.14 -3.89 18.91
C ASP A 72 1.49 -2.64 18.28
N SER A 73 0.28 -2.30 18.75
CA SER A 73 -0.46 -1.13 18.28
C SER A 73 0.26 0.19 18.55
N ALA A 74 1.12 0.27 19.57
CA ALA A 74 1.87 1.49 19.86
C ALA A 74 2.91 1.80 18.78
N LYS A 75 3.38 0.77 18.06
CA LYS A 75 4.34 0.89 16.96
C LYS A 75 3.69 1.09 15.59
N ARG A 76 2.36 1.24 15.54
CA ARG A 76 1.63 1.51 14.29
C ARG A 76 1.62 3.02 14.01
N TYR A 77 2.35 3.41 12.98
CA TYR A 77 2.48 4.79 12.49
C TYR A 77 1.82 5.01 11.14
N THR A 78 1.53 3.96 10.36
CA THR A 78 0.79 4.03 9.09
C THR A 78 -0.56 3.31 9.18
N GLY A 79 -1.59 3.91 8.58
CA GLY A 79 -2.90 3.28 8.38
C GLY A 79 -3.02 2.53 7.05
N ALA A 80 -2.09 2.74 6.11
CA ALA A 80 -2.08 2.04 4.84
C ALA A 80 -1.39 0.67 4.94
N ARG A 81 -1.95 -0.33 4.23
CA ARG A 81 -1.29 -1.61 3.93
C ARG A 81 -0.38 -1.49 2.70
N LEU A 82 0.49 -0.49 2.72
CA LEU A 82 1.50 -0.23 1.70
C LEU A 82 2.89 -0.41 2.31
N SER A 83 3.87 -0.62 1.44
CA SER A 83 5.29 -0.52 1.79
C SER A 83 5.90 0.68 1.09
N CYS A 84 6.93 1.30 1.68
CA CYS A 84 7.70 2.34 0.97
C CYS A 84 8.22 1.78 -0.38
N GLY A 85 8.62 0.51 -0.39
CA GLY A 85 9.04 -0.24 -1.57
C GLY A 85 7.97 -0.46 -2.64
N SER A 86 6.69 -0.16 -2.35
CA SER A 86 5.62 -0.16 -3.37
C SER A 86 5.81 0.96 -4.40
N CYS A 87 6.54 2.02 -4.06
CA CYS A 87 6.85 3.13 -4.98
C CYS A 87 8.37 3.38 -5.11
N HIS A 88 9.13 3.10 -4.04
CA HIS A 88 10.60 3.16 -4.02
C HIS A 88 11.18 1.78 -4.38
N LEU A 89 11.14 1.45 -5.68
CA LEU A 89 11.45 0.10 -6.17
C LEU A 89 12.88 -0.34 -5.83
N ALA A 90 13.07 -1.67 -5.72
CA ALA A 90 14.30 -2.29 -5.23
C ALA A 90 14.79 -1.68 -3.90
N THR A 91 13.87 -1.41 -2.96
CA THR A 91 14.16 -0.70 -1.69
C THR A 91 14.78 0.68 -1.89
N GLY A 92 14.47 1.35 -3.00
CA GLY A 92 14.97 2.67 -3.37
C GLY A 92 16.25 2.66 -4.21
N THR A 93 16.79 1.50 -4.59
CA THR A 93 18.06 1.45 -5.37
C THR A 93 17.84 1.51 -6.88
N GLU A 94 16.61 1.39 -7.37
CA GLU A 94 16.32 1.40 -8.81
C GLU A 94 16.31 2.84 -9.38
N THR A 95 17.14 3.11 -10.37
CA THR A 95 17.25 4.42 -11.03
C THR A 95 16.06 4.69 -11.96
N GLY A 96 15.75 5.97 -12.23
CA GLY A 96 14.61 6.35 -13.07
C GLY A 96 13.23 6.15 -12.41
N THR A 97 13.19 5.53 -11.24
CA THR A 97 12.03 5.45 -10.36
C THR A 97 12.21 6.44 -9.19
N LEU A 98 11.34 6.43 -8.19
CA LEU A 98 11.54 7.22 -6.96
C LEU A 98 12.75 6.67 -6.17
N THR A 99 13.96 6.86 -6.68
CA THR A 99 15.18 6.37 -6.04
C THR A 99 15.45 7.10 -4.73
N LEU A 100 16.02 6.37 -3.76
CA LEU A 100 16.48 6.89 -2.48
C LEU A 100 18.01 7.02 -2.44
N MET A 101 18.70 6.61 -3.50
CA MET A 101 20.15 6.78 -3.61
C MET A 101 20.49 8.27 -3.57
N GLN A 102 21.51 8.62 -2.78
CA GLN A 102 22.00 9.99 -2.61
C GLN A 102 20.97 10.98 -2.02
N VAL A 103 19.85 10.49 -1.47
CA VAL A 103 18.81 11.38 -0.92
C VAL A 103 19.38 12.28 0.18
N THR A 104 20.33 11.79 0.98
CA THR A 104 20.99 12.56 2.03
C THR A 104 21.85 13.72 1.51
N GLU A 105 22.30 13.67 0.26
CA GLU A 105 23.06 14.77 -0.37
C GLU A 105 22.13 15.90 -0.87
N HIS A 106 20.83 15.63 -0.96
CA HIS A 106 19.81 16.55 -1.47
C HIS A 106 18.97 17.24 -0.38
N TYR A 107 19.22 16.94 0.90
CA TYR A 107 18.59 17.58 2.05
C TYR A 107 19.66 18.18 2.99
N PRO A 108 19.39 19.31 3.68
CA PRO A 108 18.15 20.09 3.66
C PRO A 108 17.84 20.72 2.30
N ARG A 109 16.54 20.89 2.01
CA ARG A 109 16.08 21.65 0.85
C ARG A 109 14.78 22.39 1.12
N PHE A 110 14.58 23.48 0.38
CA PHE A 110 13.37 24.28 0.51
C PHE A 110 12.16 23.50 0.00
N SER A 111 11.15 23.34 0.85
CA SER A 111 9.88 22.74 0.49
C SER A 111 8.91 23.85 0.09
N GLY A 112 8.57 23.92 -1.20
CA GLY A 112 7.51 24.84 -1.66
C GLY A 112 6.14 24.54 -1.05
N ARG A 113 5.95 23.34 -0.48
CA ARG A 113 4.72 22.93 0.18
C ARG A 113 4.65 23.43 1.62
N GLN A 114 5.73 23.34 2.38
CA GLN A 114 5.79 23.84 3.76
C GLN A 114 6.16 25.33 3.83
N GLY A 115 6.71 25.88 2.76
CA GLY A 115 7.19 27.27 2.72
C GLY A 115 8.46 27.51 3.54
N THR A 116 9.20 26.45 3.90
CA THR A 116 10.40 26.51 4.74
C THR A 116 11.46 25.52 4.25
N GLN A 117 12.69 25.66 4.77
CA GLN A 117 13.69 24.61 4.69
C GLN A 117 13.19 23.37 5.43
N THR A 118 13.42 22.21 4.84
CA THR A 118 12.90 20.91 5.28
C THR A 118 14.04 19.91 5.23
N ASP A 119 14.23 19.18 6.32
CA ASP A 119 15.23 18.12 6.43
C ASP A 119 14.69 16.79 5.87
N ILE A 120 15.52 15.75 5.83
CA ILE A 120 15.10 14.45 5.30
C ILE A 120 14.04 13.78 6.18
N GLU A 121 14.12 13.99 7.50
CA GLU A 121 13.16 13.50 8.49
C GLU A 121 11.77 14.11 8.27
N ASP A 122 11.71 15.42 8.04
CA ASP A 122 10.47 16.11 7.69
C ASP A 122 9.87 15.55 6.40
N ARG A 123 10.72 15.31 5.39
CA ARG A 123 10.27 14.73 4.12
C ARG A 123 9.71 13.31 4.29
N ILE A 124 10.33 12.49 5.14
CA ILE A 124 9.82 11.16 5.49
C ILE A 124 8.46 11.32 6.18
N ASN A 125 8.32 12.25 7.12
CA ASN A 125 7.06 12.51 7.80
C ASN A 125 5.95 13.06 6.89
N GLU A 126 6.28 13.83 5.85
CA GLU A 126 5.32 14.19 4.81
C GLU A 126 4.82 12.95 4.04
N CYS A 127 5.71 12.00 3.73
CA CYS A 127 5.35 10.73 3.09
C CYS A 127 4.43 9.92 4.01
N MET A 128 4.77 9.82 5.30
CA MET A 128 3.96 9.10 6.28
C MET A 128 2.53 9.65 6.35
N GLN A 129 2.38 10.98 6.40
CA GLN A 129 1.06 11.61 6.52
C GLN A 129 0.24 11.57 5.23
N ARG A 130 0.88 11.51 4.05
CA ARG A 130 0.20 11.61 2.74
C ARG A 130 0.09 10.26 2.03
N SER A 131 1.23 9.62 1.79
CA SER A 131 1.30 8.35 1.05
C SER A 131 0.90 7.17 1.92
N MET A 132 1.29 7.20 3.19
CA MET A 132 1.06 6.08 4.11
C MET A 132 -0.22 6.21 4.92
N ASN A 133 -1.01 7.29 4.73
CA ASN A 133 -2.23 7.53 5.52
C ASN A 133 -1.97 7.37 7.03
N GLY A 134 -0.89 7.99 7.50
CA GLY A 134 -0.30 7.77 8.82
C GLY A 134 -0.13 9.05 9.62
N LYS A 135 0.61 8.91 10.71
CA LYS A 135 1.03 10.00 11.61
C LYS A 135 2.55 10.21 11.51
N PRO A 136 3.06 11.36 11.95
CA PRO A 136 4.50 11.57 12.08
C PRO A 136 5.16 10.48 12.94
N LEU A 137 6.35 10.07 12.52
CA LEU A 137 7.27 9.25 13.31
C LEU A 137 7.83 10.07 14.48
N PRO A 138 8.14 9.42 15.62
CA PRO A 138 8.67 10.07 16.81
C PRO A 138 10.14 10.49 16.65
#